data_AF-A0A0F9GD52-F1
#
_entry.id   AF-A0A0F9GD52-F1
#
_cell.length_a   1.000
_cell.length_b   1.000
_cell.length_c   1.000
_cell.angle_alpha   90.00
_cell.angle_beta   90.00
_cell.angle_gamma   90.00
#
_symmetry.space_group_name_H-M   'P 1'
#
loop_
_entity.id
_entity.type
_entity.pdbx_description
1 polymer ?
#
loop_
_entity_poly.entity_id
_entity_poly.type
_entity_poly.pdbx_seq_one_letter_code
_entity_poly.pdbx_strand_id
1 'polypeptide(L)'
;MKKTVIIILPIVIIMFVLYFGKNIVAKKSLSAGVKVMTGLELSIKSMNVGILNTLIGINGLQLFNPPGFVDKLMVDMPEIYVDYNLGAFIQGRVYFEEVRLDLKEFSVIKNEKGELNIDSLRVVEEKKEEKAEDGKKKTRMPELQIDVLELKIGKVVYKDYSKGTPPKVREFNVNIDERFENITNPRTLISL
;
A
#
# COMPACT_ATOMS: atom_id res chain seq x y z
N MET A 1 -1.58 -46.43 -14.04
CA MET A 1 -1.03 -46.07 -12.70
C MET A 1 0.32 -45.37 -12.80
N LYS A 2 1.38 -45.94 -13.40
CA LYS A 2 2.69 -45.26 -13.49
C LYS A 2 2.67 -43.93 -14.26
N LYS A 3 1.97 -43.85 -15.41
CA LYS A 3 1.89 -42.63 -16.24
C LYS A 3 1.10 -41.48 -15.58
N THR A 4 0.03 -41.79 -14.85
CA THR A 4 -0.76 -40.78 -14.12
C THR A 4 0.01 -40.23 -12.91
N VAL A 5 0.75 -41.08 -12.19
CA VAL A 5 1.62 -40.62 -11.09
C VAL A 5 2.74 -39.69 -11.59
N ILE A 6 3.34 -39.99 -12.76
CA ILE A 6 4.38 -39.16 -13.37
C ILE A 6 3.87 -37.76 -13.76
N ILE A 7 2.59 -37.62 -14.11
CA ILE A 7 1.98 -36.31 -14.47
C ILE A 7 1.46 -35.57 -13.24
N ILE A 8 0.86 -36.26 -12.26
CA ILE A 8 0.27 -35.65 -11.07
C ILE A 8 1.36 -35.14 -10.11
N LEU A 9 2.45 -35.90 -9.94
CA LEU A 9 3.51 -35.56 -9.00
C LEU A 9 4.14 -34.16 -9.25
N PRO A 10 4.54 -33.76 -10.47
CA PRO A 10 5.07 -32.42 -10.71
C PRO A 10 4.04 -31.31 -10.46
N ILE A 11 2.75 -31.54 -10.76
CA ILE A 11 1.69 -30.56 -10.50
C ILE A 11 1.53 -30.33 -8.99
N VAL A 12 1.53 -31.40 -8.20
CA VAL A 12 1.47 -31.32 -6.74
C VAL A 12 2.69 -30.60 -6.17
N ILE A 13 3.89 -30.88 -6.70
CA ILE A 13 5.12 -30.17 -6.30
C ILE A 13 5.01 -28.67 -6.61
N ILE A 14 4.53 -28.30 -7.80
CA ILE A 14 4.34 -26.89 -8.18
C ILE A 14 3.34 -26.21 -7.27
N MET A 15 2.19 -26.83 -7.00
CA MET A 15 1.19 -26.28 -6.07
C MET A 15 1.77 -26.08 -4.67
N PHE A 16 2.58 -27.03 -4.20
CA PHE A 16 3.26 -26.93 -2.90
C PHE A 16 4.23 -25.74 -2.89
N VAL A 17 5.08 -25.62 -3.91
CA VAL A 17 6.02 -24.49 -4.03
C VAL A 17 5.28 -23.15 -4.09
N LEU A 18 4.18 -23.05 -4.84
CA LEU A 18 3.37 -21.84 -4.91
C LEU A 18 2.71 -21.52 -3.56
N TYR A 19 2.18 -22.54 -2.88
CA TYR A 19 1.53 -22.37 -1.58
C TYR A 19 2.47 -21.78 -0.52
N PHE A 20 3.71 -22.28 -0.45
CA PHE A 20 4.72 -21.76 0.49
C PHE A 20 5.45 -20.51 -0.03
N GLY A 21 5.58 -20.36 -1.35
CA GLY A 21 6.31 -19.26 -1.98
C GLY A 21 5.52 -17.97 -2.15
N LYS A 22 4.18 -18.02 -2.08
CA LYS A 22 3.29 -16.88 -2.34
C LYS A 22 3.66 -15.61 -1.57
N ASN A 23 3.99 -15.74 -0.29
CA ASN A 23 4.27 -14.61 0.59
C ASN A 23 5.56 -13.89 0.14
N ILE A 24 6.56 -14.67 -0.27
CA ILE A 24 7.83 -14.15 -0.79
C ILE A 24 7.61 -13.47 -2.14
N VAL A 25 6.89 -14.13 -3.04
CA VAL A 25 6.58 -13.59 -4.38
C VAL A 25 5.83 -12.28 -4.24
N ALA A 26 4.74 -12.27 -3.48
CA ALA A 26 3.90 -11.10 -3.33
C ALA A 26 4.65 -9.95 -2.63
N LYS A 27 5.48 -10.22 -1.60
CA LYS A 27 6.36 -9.21 -0.98
C LYS A 27 7.31 -8.58 -2.01
N LYS A 28 7.98 -9.41 -2.83
CA LYS A 28 8.89 -8.93 -3.88
C LYS A 28 8.14 -8.13 -4.95
N SER A 29 6.97 -8.59 -5.37
CA SER A 29 6.13 -7.91 -6.36
C SER A 29 5.69 -6.53 -5.86
N LEU A 30 5.27 -6.42 -4.60
CA LEU A 30 4.89 -5.15 -3.99
C LEU A 30 6.09 -4.19 -3.92
N SER A 31 7.23 -4.64 -3.38
CA SER A 31 8.46 -3.83 -3.34
C SER A 31 8.92 -3.38 -4.73
N ALA A 32 8.87 -4.26 -5.72
CA ALA A 32 9.24 -3.94 -7.10
C ALA A 32 8.25 -2.95 -7.72
N GLY A 33 6.95 -3.13 -7.50
CA GLY A 33 5.91 -2.22 -7.99
C GLY A 33 6.08 -0.81 -7.44
N VAL A 34 6.30 -0.68 -6.13
CA VAL A 34 6.58 0.62 -5.49
C VAL A 34 7.86 1.24 -6.08
N LYS A 35 8.95 0.46 -6.20
CA LYS A 35 10.19 0.96 -6.80
C LYS A 35 10.03 1.44 -8.23
N VAL A 36 9.24 0.74 -9.05
CA VAL A 36 8.95 1.16 -10.44
C VAL A 36 8.07 2.40 -10.48
N MET A 37 7.09 2.52 -9.58
CA MET A 37 6.12 3.63 -9.58
C MET A 37 6.67 4.92 -8.99
N THR A 38 7.48 4.84 -7.93
CA THR A 38 7.94 6.02 -7.17
C THR A 38 9.46 6.19 -7.19
N GLY A 39 10.22 5.19 -7.66
CA GLY A 39 11.67 5.17 -7.53
C GLY A 39 12.19 4.88 -6.11
N LEU A 40 11.29 4.69 -5.15
CA LEU A 40 11.64 4.53 -3.73
C LEU A 40 11.82 3.07 -3.32
N GLU A 41 12.59 2.87 -2.26
CA GLU A 41 12.82 1.54 -1.70
C GLU A 41 11.82 1.22 -0.60
N LEU A 42 11.27 0.00 -0.66
CA LEU A 42 10.29 -0.51 0.29
C LEU A 42 10.85 -1.71 1.03
N SER A 43 10.95 -1.63 2.35
CA SER A 43 11.19 -2.77 3.24
C SER A 43 9.88 -3.23 3.87
N ILE A 44 9.72 -4.54 3.97
CA ILE A 44 8.57 -5.17 4.62
C ILE A 44 9.13 -6.23 5.55
N LYS A 45 8.76 -6.23 6.84
CA LYS A 45 9.22 -7.27 7.76
C LYS A 45 8.62 -8.63 7.39
N SER A 46 7.29 -8.73 7.35
CA SER A 46 6.59 -9.93 6.93
C SER A 46 5.33 -9.59 6.14
N MET A 47 4.94 -10.53 5.28
CA MET A 47 3.73 -10.42 4.48
C MET A 47 3.03 -11.78 4.44
N ASN A 48 1.72 -11.76 4.59
CA ASN A 48 0.88 -12.93 4.51
C ASN A 48 -0.23 -12.68 3.49
N VAL A 49 -0.32 -13.56 2.50
CA VAL A 49 -1.40 -13.54 1.51
C VAL A 49 -2.16 -14.84 1.65
N GLY A 50 -3.43 -14.78 2.01
CA GLY A 50 -4.27 -15.97 2.06
C GLY A 50 -4.62 -16.46 0.64
N ILE A 51 -4.67 -17.79 0.46
CA ILE A 51 -5.15 -18.40 -0.80
C ILE A 51 -6.61 -18.78 -0.68
N LEU A 52 -6.97 -19.38 0.46
CA LEU A 52 -8.33 -19.80 0.78
C LEU A 52 -9.12 -18.67 1.47
N ASN A 53 -8.43 -17.93 2.34
CA ASN A 53 -8.97 -16.74 2.98
C ASN A 53 -8.48 -15.54 2.17
N THR A 54 -9.35 -14.62 1.83
CA THR A 54 -9.11 -13.54 0.87
C THR A 54 -8.49 -12.35 1.59
N LEU A 55 -7.28 -12.57 2.08
CA LEU A 55 -6.62 -11.72 3.07
C LEU A 55 -5.21 -11.31 2.63
N ILE A 56 -4.86 -10.06 2.92
CA ILE A 56 -3.52 -9.51 2.77
C ILE A 56 -3.14 -8.86 4.10
N GLY A 57 -2.07 -9.36 4.73
CA GLY A 57 -1.48 -8.77 5.93
C GLY A 57 -0.02 -8.40 5.68
N ILE A 58 0.36 -7.17 5.98
CA ILE A 58 1.71 -6.65 5.91
C ILE A 58 2.08 -6.14 7.30
N ASN A 59 3.21 -6.57 7.82
CA ASN A 59 3.74 -6.06 9.08
C ASN A 59 5.07 -5.37 8.86
N GLY A 60 5.27 -4.23 9.53
CA GLY A 60 6.49 -3.44 9.49
C GLY A 60 6.85 -3.02 8.07
N LEU A 61 5.92 -2.34 7.39
CA LEU A 61 6.17 -1.70 6.11
C LEU A 61 6.93 -0.38 6.35
N GLN A 62 8.04 -0.21 5.65
CA GLN A 62 8.87 0.98 5.73
C GLN A 62 9.22 1.45 4.32
N LEU A 63 8.84 2.69 4.01
CA LEU A 63 9.22 3.36 2.76
C LEU A 63 10.39 4.30 3.06
N PHE A 64 11.44 4.24 2.24
CA PHE A 64 12.62 5.07 2.42
C PHE A 64 12.59 6.31 1.53
N ASN A 65 13.19 7.38 2.03
CA ASN A 65 13.41 8.60 1.28
C ASN A 65 14.33 8.35 0.09
N PRO A 66 14.16 9.12 -1.01
CA PRO A 66 15.07 9.06 -2.14
C PRO A 66 16.49 9.51 -1.74
N PRO A 67 17.50 9.20 -2.57
CA PRO A 67 18.86 9.71 -2.36
C PRO A 67 18.88 11.24 -2.22
N GLY A 68 19.75 11.75 -1.33
CA GLY A 68 19.89 13.20 -1.08
C GLY A 68 19.11 13.74 0.12
N PHE A 69 18.40 12.88 0.85
CA PHE A 69 17.75 13.22 2.12
C PHE A 69 18.52 12.64 3.30
N VAL A 70 18.67 13.43 4.37
CA VAL A 70 19.47 13.06 5.55
C VAL A 70 18.82 11.93 6.34
N ASP A 71 17.50 12.01 6.59
CA ASP A 71 16.78 10.91 7.21
C ASP A 71 16.38 9.86 6.17
N LYS A 72 16.59 8.59 6.51
CA LYS A 72 16.29 7.48 5.61
C LYS A 72 14.81 7.13 5.53
N LEU A 73 14.06 7.25 6.62
CA LEU A 73 12.69 6.74 6.71
C LEU A 73 11.68 7.82 6.32
N MET A 74 10.85 7.52 5.32
CA MET A 74 9.74 8.37 4.88
C MET A 74 8.43 7.97 5.57
N VAL A 75 8.10 6.68 5.56
CA VAL A 75 6.84 6.13 6.10
C VAL A 75 7.17 4.91 6.96
N ASP A 76 6.60 4.84 8.17
CA ASP A 76 6.62 3.67 9.06
C ASP A 76 5.18 3.21 9.33
N MET A 77 4.82 2.05 8.80
CA MET A 77 3.50 1.43 8.98
C MET A 77 3.63 0.07 9.67
N PRO A 78 3.34 -0.02 10.99
CA PRO A 78 3.43 -1.27 11.72
C PRO A 78 2.51 -2.36 11.17
N GLU A 79 1.29 -2.00 10.75
CA GLU A 79 0.28 -2.93 10.26
C GLU A 79 -0.47 -2.35 9.06
N ILE A 80 -0.59 -3.16 8.01
CA ILE A 80 -1.63 -3.03 6.99
C ILE A 80 -2.31 -4.38 6.91
N TYR A 81 -3.62 -4.39 7.09
CA TYR A 81 -4.44 -5.59 6.99
C TYR A 81 -5.65 -5.29 6.11
N VAL A 82 -5.93 -6.20 5.18
CA VAL A 82 -7.07 -6.11 4.29
C VAL A 82 -7.67 -7.50 4.14
N ASP A 83 -8.91 -7.67 4.57
CA ASP A 83 -9.78 -8.79 4.23
C ASP A 83 -10.79 -8.33 3.17
N TYR A 84 -10.80 -9.00 2.03
CA TYR A 84 -11.57 -8.59 0.86
C TYR A 84 -12.47 -9.72 0.37
N ASN A 85 -13.61 -9.41 -0.21
CA ASN A 85 -14.50 -10.44 -0.74
C ASN A 85 -14.18 -10.76 -2.21
N LEU A 86 -13.46 -11.84 -2.48
CA LEU A 86 -13.06 -12.20 -3.86
C LEU A 86 -14.26 -12.37 -4.80
N GLY A 87 -15.38 -12.91 -4.31
CA GLY A 87 -16.60 -13.06 -5.10
C GLY A 87 -17.15 -11.72 -5.59
N ALA A 88 -17.18 -10.72 -4.71
CA ALA A 88 -17.59 -9.36 -5.05
C ALA A 88 -16.61 -8.70 -6.05
N PHE A 89 -15.30 -8.88 -5.86
CA PHE A 89 -14.28 -8.36 -6.78
C PHE A 89 -14.42 -8.93 -8.19
N ILE A 90 -14.68 -10.23 -8.33
CA ILE A 90 -14.95 -10.87 -9.63
C ILE A 90 -16.22 -10.30 -10.28
N GLN A 91 -17.20 -9.89 -9.48
CA GLN A 91 -18.43 -9.22 -9.94
C GLN A 91 -18.24 -7.71 -10.21
N GLY A 92 -17.02 -7.19 -10.07
CA GLY A 92 -16.71 -5.77 -10.29
C GLY A 92 -17.11 -4.84 -9.15
N ARG A 93 -17.34 -5.38 -7.94
CA ARG A 93 -17.60 -4.63 -6.71
C ARG A 93 -16.37 -4.63 -5.81
N VAL A 94 -16.07 -3.50 -5.19
CA VAL A 94 -14.96 -3.37 -4.25
C VAL A 94 -15.55 -3.57 -2.86
N TYR A 95 -15.42 -4.77 -2.32
CA TYR A 95 -15.96 -5.12 -1.02
C TYR A 95 -14.84 -5.61 -0.10
N PHE A 96 -14.62 -4.87 0.98
CA PHE A 96 -13.72 -5.21 2.06
C PHE A 96 -14.52 -5.54 3.33
N GLU A 97 -14.24 -6.69 3.91
CA GLU A 97 -14.85 -7.10 5.17
C GLU A 97 -14.14 -6.38 6.33
N GLU A 98 -12.82 -6.24 6.25
CA GLU A 98 -12.03 -5.55 7.26
C GLU A 98 -10.79 -4.89 6.66
N VAL A 99 -10.55 -3.64 7.04
CA VAL A 99 -9.33 -2.91 6.71
C VAL A 99 -8.74 -2.36 8.00
N ARG A 100 -7.47 -2.65 8.29
CA ARG A 100 -6.73 -2.04 9.41
C ARG A 100 -5.48 -1.37 8.88
N LEU A 101 -5.34 -0.08 9.18
CA LEU A 101 -4.22 0.74 8.75
C LEU A 101 -3.59 1.38 9.98
N ASP A 102 -2.33 1.05 10.24
CA ASP A 102 -1.53 1.67 11.29
C ASP A 102 -0.38 2.44 10.64
N LEU A 103 -0.50 3.77 10.64
CA LEU A 103 0.55 4.70 10.27
C LEU A 103 1.17 5.27 11.55
N LYS A 104 2.35 4.78 11.91
CA LYS A 104 3.05 5.26 13.10
C LYS A 104 3.70 6.61 12.88
N GLU A 105 4.43 6.76 11.78
CA GLU A 105 5.14 7.99 11.46
C GLU A 105 5.20 8.23 9.94
N PHE A 106 4.89 9.46 9.54
CA PHE A 106 5.17 9.97 8.20
C PHE A 106 6.10 11.18 8.31
N SER A 107 7.22 11.15 7.60
CA SER A 107 8.19 12.24 7.60
C SER A 107 8.13 13.04 6.29
N VAL A 108 7.99 14.36 6.43
CA VAL A 108 8.09 15.31 5.33
C VAL A 108 9.38 16.10 5.53
N ILE A 109 10.32 15.93 4.63
CA ILE A 109 11.67 16.48 4.79
C ILE A 109 11.91 17.49 3.67
N LYS A 110 12.34 18.68 4.05
CA LYS A 110 12.92 19.67 3.15
C LYS A 110 14.43 19.59 3.26
N ASN A 111 15.11 19.26 2.17
CA ASN A 111 16.57 19.15 2.16
C ASN A 111 17.27 20.52 2.13
N GLU A 112 18.60 20.53 2.13
CA GLU A 112 19.42 21.75 2.10
C GLU A 112 19.16 22.61 0.85
N LYS A 113 18.77 21.98 -0.27
CA LYS A 113 18.42 22.66 -1.53
C LYS A 113 16.99 23.21 -1.53
N GLY A 114 16.22 22.94 -0.48
CA GLY A 114 14.83 23.36 -0.36
C GLY A 114 13.82 22.43 -1.02
N GLU A 115 14.24 21.25 -1.50
CA GLU A 115 13.39 20.24 -2.16
C GLU A 115 12.70 19.36 -1.12
N LEU A 116 11.47 18.92 -1.38
CA LEU A 116 10.75 18.01 -0.49
C LEU A 116 10.92 16.56 -0.91
N ASN A 117 10.98 15.66 0.07
CA ASN A 117 11.05 14.21 -0.18
C ASN A 117 9.81 13.69 -0.93
N ILE A 118 8.64 14.27 -0.67
CA ILE A 118 7.38 13.90 -1.33
C ILE A 118 7.33 14.28 -2.81
N ASP A 119 8.19 15.18 -3.28
CA ASP A 119 8.25 15.57 -4.70
C ASP A 119 8.71 14.41 -5.59
N SER A 120 9.36 13.40 -5.00
CA SER A 120 9.75 12.16 -5.67
C SER A 120 8.58 11.21 -5.94
N LEU A 121 7.43 11.40 -5.26
CA LEU A 121 6.26 10.52 -5.37
C LEU A 121 5.40 10.79 -6.61
N ARG A 122 5.92 11.49 -7.65
CA ARG A 122 5.17 11.84 -8.87
C ARG A 122 4.49 10.59 -9.44
N VAL A 123 3.17 10.51 -9.21
CA VAL A 123 2.27 9.54 -9.81
C VAL A 123 2.39 9.70 -11.32
N VAL A 124 2.43 8.58 -12.04
CA VAL A 124 2.49 8.54 -13.50
C VAL A 124 1.18 9.11 -14.07
N GLU A 125 1.01 10.43 -14.02
CA GLU A 125 -0.16 11.12 -14.59
C GLU A 125 0.08 11.57 -16.03
N GLU A 126 1.31 11.52 -16.55
CA GLU A 126 1.64 12.14 -17.85
C GLU A 126 1.53 11.20 -19.08
N LYS A 127 0.78 10.09 -19.05
CA LYS A 127 0.62 9.21 -20.24
C LYS A 127 -0.81 8.78 -20.60
N LYS A 128 -1.84 9.48 -20.12
CA LYS A 128 -3.24 9.18 -20.48
C LYS A 128 -4.04 10.32 -21.09
N GLU A 129 -3.44 11.48 -21.35
CA GLU A 129 -4.17 12.62 -21.94
C GLU A 129 -4.12 12.71 -23.47
N GLU A 130 -3.54 11.73 -24.18
CA GLU A 130 -3.64 11.65 -25.64
C GLU A 130 -4.30 10.34 -26.08
N LYS A 131 -5.62 10.25 -25.86
CA LYS A 131 -6.62 9.50 -26.66
C LYS A 131 -7.96 9.47 -25.91
N ALA A 132 -8.65 10.61 -25.91
CA ALA A 132 -10.05 10.69 -25.50
C ALA A 132 -10.87 11.52 -26.49
N GLU A 133 -10.79 11.16 -27.77
CA GLU A 133 -11.92 11.33 -28.70
C GLU A 133 -12.40 9.93 -29.07
N ASP A 134 -13.41 9.44 -28.34
CA ASP A 134 -14.67 8.92 -28.87
C ASP A 134 -15.48 8.20 -27.76
N GLY A 135 -16.78 8.51 -27.66
CA GLY A 135 -17.77 7.74 -26.89
C GLY A 135 -17.70 7.76 -25.34
N LYS A 136 -18.43 8.69 -24.70
CA LYS A 136 -18.76 8.68 -23.26
C LYS A 136 -19.43 7.38 -22.82
N LYS A 137 -18.67 6.35 -22.46
CA LYS A 137 -19.08 5.40 -21.40
C LYS A 137 -18.73 6.08 -20.09
N LYS A 138 -19.75 6.52 -19.34
CA LYS A 138 -19.58 6.83 -17.91
C LYS A 138 -19.02 5.57 -17.27
N THR A 139 -17.72 5.52 -16.99
CA THR A 139 -17.13 4.46 -16.16
C THR A 139 -17.86 4.53 -14.82
N ARG A 140 -18.83 3.63 -14.59
CA ARG A 140 -19.49 3.51 -13.29
C ARG A 140 -18.36 3.21 -12.31
N MET A 141 -18.16 4.09 -11.33
CA MET A 141 -17.25 3.78 -10.23
C MET A 141 -17.76 2.47 -9.60
N PRO A 142 -16.86 1.51 -9.34
CA PRO A 142 -17.24 0.28 -8.65
C PRO A 142 -18.00 0.63 -7.36
N GLU A 143 -19.03 -0.16 -7.05
CA GLU A 143 -19.68 -0.08 -5.75
C GLU A 143 -18.64 -0.40 -4.67
N LEU A 144 -18.38 0.54 -3.76
CA LEU A 144 -17.45 0.40 -2.65
C LEU A 144 -18.24 0.02 -1.39
N GLN A 145 -17.77 -0.99 -0.67
CA GLN A 145 -18.24 -1.31 0.66
C GLN A 145 -17.03 -1.70 1.52
N ILE A 146 -16.94 -1.13 2.73
CA ILE A 146 -16.00 -1.53 3.77
C ILE A 146 -16.81 -1.74 5.04
N ASP A 147 -16.89 -2.97 5.54
CA ASP A 147 -17.70 -3.25 6.73
C ASP A 147 -17.02 -2.72 7.99
N VAL A 148 -15.71 -2.89 8.11
CA VAL A 148 -14.90 -2.37 9.23
C VAL A 148 -13.64 -1.69 8.68
N LEU A 149 -13.40 -0.44 9.09
CA LEU A 149 -12.14 0.26 8.90
C LEU A 149 -11.60 0.67 10.27
N GLU A 150 -10.44 0.13 10.66
CA GLU A 150 -9.67 0.61 11.79
C GLU A 150 -8.50 1.46 11.29
N LEU A 151 -8.44 2.70 11.75
CA LEU A 151 -7.45 3.68 11.32
C LEU A 151 -6.68 4.17 12.54
N LYS A 152 -5.37 3.92 12.53
CA LYS A 152 -4.42 4.45 13.50
C LYS A 152 -3.42 5.36 12.80
N ILE A 153 -3.33 6.60 13.25
CA ILE A 153 -2.37 7.57 12.75
C ILE A 153 -1.65 8.21 13.93
N GLY A 154 -0.38 7.91 14.10
CA GLY A 154 0.48 8.42 15.16
C GLY A 154 0.86 9.87 14.92
N LYS A 155 1.90 10.11 14.12
CA LYS A 155 2.42 11.46 13.91
C LYS A 155 2.95 11.75 12.51
N VAL A 156 2.93 13.03 12.16
CA VAL A 156 3.63 13.57 11.00
C VAL A 156 4.78 14.44 11.48
N VAL A 157 5.98 14.19 10.98
CA VAL A 157 7.18 14.94 11.36
C VAL A 157 7.68 15.73 10.16
N TYR A 158 7.63 17.05 10.25
CA TYR A 158 8.24 17.94 9.28
C TYR A 158 9.65 18.34 9.72
N LYS A 159 10.64 18.15 8.85
CA LYS A 159 12.03 18.53 9.10
C LYS A 159 12.55 19.44 7.99
N ASP A 160 13.09 20.59 8.36
CA ASP A 160 13.65 21.56 7.41
C ASP A 160 15.16 21.72 7.62
N TYR A 161 15.92 21.18 6.67
CA TYR A 161 17.38 21.25 6.59
C TYR A 161 17.88 22.47 5.79
N SER A 162 16.99 23.29 5.20
CA SER A 162 17.38 24.44 4.36
C SER A 162 18.09 25.57 5.12
N LYS A 163 18.07 25.51 6.46
CA LYS A 163 18.72 26.49 7.36
C LYS A 163 19.92 25.92 8.12
N GLY A 164 20.36 24.69 7.81
CA GLY A 164 21.51 24.02 8.43
C GLY A 164 21.13 22.84 9.32
N THR A 165 22.14 22.30 10.02
CA THR A 165 22.02 21.16 10.94
C THR A 165 22.32 21.61 12.38
N PRO A 166 21.47 21.27 13.37
CA PRO A 166 20.28 20.42 13.28
C PRO A 166 19.11 21.09 12.54
N PRO A 167 18.21 20.31 11.91
CA PRO A 167 17.09 20.86 11.15
C PRO A 167 16.06 21.51 12.08
N LYS A 168 15.23 22.39 11.51
CA LYS A 168 14.02 22.84 12.20
C LYS A 168 12.97 21.72 12.15
N VAL A 169 12.54 21.23 13.32
CA VAL A 169 11.58 20.14 13.44
C VAL A 169 10.22 20.68 13.86
N ARG A 170 9.15 20.19 13.21
CA ARG A 170 7.76 20.36 13.65
C ARG A 170 7.12 18.99 13.71
N GLU A 171 6.68 18.60 14.88
CA GLU A 171 5.96 17.35 15.09
C GLU A 171 4.47 17.65 15.21
N PHE A 172 3.66 16.93 14.44
CA PHE A 172 2.22 16.98 14.48
C PHE A 172 1.74 15.62 14.99
N ASN A 173 1.39 15.56 16.26
CA ASN A 173 0.81 14.37 16.86
C ASN A 173 -0.66 14.29 16.46
N VAL A 174 -0.94 13.42 15.50
CA VAL A 174 -2.28 13.22 14.93
C VAL A 174 -3.13 12.40 15.89
N ASN A 175 -2.56 11.33 16.45
CA ASN A 175 -3.17 10.46 17.46
C ASN A 175 -4.61 10.00 17.12
N ILE A 176 -4.86 9.67 15.86
CA ILE A 176 -6.12 9.05 15.45
C ILE A 176 -6.04 7.56 15.82
N ASP A 177 -7.08 7.06 16.47
CA ASP A 177 -7.34 5.65 16.72
C ASP A 177 -8.85 5.47 16.64
N GLU A 178 -9.34 5.29 15.41
CA GLU A 178 -10.77 5.31 15.10
C GLU A 178 -11.19 4.03 14.39
N ARG A 179 -12.42 3.62 14.68
CA ARG A 179 -13.08 2.49 14.03
C ARG A 179 -14.35 3.00 13.35
N PHE A 180 -14.43 2.76 12.05
CA PHE A 180 -15.58 3.08 11.22
C PHE A 180 -16.23 1.79 10.75
N GLU A 181 -17.54 1.85 10.56
CA GLU A 181 -18.31 0.70 10.11
C GLU A 181 -19.21 1.06 8.93
N ASN A 182 -19.43 0.11 8.02
CA ASN A 182 -20.35 0.22 6.89
C ASN A 182 -20.08 1.42 5.95
N ILE A 183 -18.81 1.62 5.56
CA ILE A 183 -18.43 2.68 4.62
C ILE A 183 -18.81 2.27 3.21
N THR A 184 -19.80 2.95 2.63
CA THR A 184 -20.25 2.73 1.25
C THR A 184 -19.92 3.89 0.30
N ASN A 185 -19.43 5.00 0.86
CA ASN A 185 -19.06 6.20 0.12
C ASN A 185 -17.70 6.72 0.62
N PRO A 186 -16.64 6.69 -0.19
CA PRO A 186 -15.30 7.07 0.26
C PRO A 186 -15.21 8.56 0.68
N ARG A 187 -16.16 9.42 0.29
CA ARG A 187 -16.19 10.82 0.71
C ARG A 187 -16.41 11.00 2.20
N THR A 188 -17.00 10.01 2.89
CA THR A 188 -17.19 10.10 4.35
C THR A 188 -15.87 10.12 5.11
N LEU A 189 -14.78 9.64 4.49
CA LEU A 189 -13.44 9.64 5.07
C LEU A 189 -12.70 10.97 4.87
N ILE A 190 -13.13 11.81 3.93
CA ILE A 190 -12.46 13.08 3.57
C ILE A 190 -12.94 14.24 4.47
N SER A 191 -14.08 14.07 5.14
CA SER A 191 -14.66 15.09 6.05
C SER A 191 -14.19 14.99 7.51
N LEU A 192 -13.22 14.11 7.80
CA LEU A 192 -12.52 13.99 9.09
C LEU A 192 -11.39 15.03 9.16
#